data_AF-A0A7Y3M1C7-F1
#
_entry.id   AF-A0A7Y3M1C7-F1
#
_cell.length_a   1.000
_cell.length_b   1.000
_cell.length_c   1.000
_cell.angle_alpha   90.00
_cell.angle_beta   90.00
_cell.angle_gamma   90.00
#
_symmetry.space_group_name_H-M   'P 1'
#
loop_
_entity.id
_entity.type
_entity.pdbx_description
1 polymer ?
#
loop_
_entity_poly.entity_id
_entity_poly.type
_entity_poly.pdbx_seq_one_letter_code
_entity_poly.pdbx_strand_id
1 'polypeptide(L)' 'MTPVAGGLAALAALATGRRLARHAPTAVRLCLPTLLVLTVTLLLAWWLFATIGTLNDYPGDSGRCPTSNIPPQWPTWIPA' A
#
# COMPACT_ATOMS: atom_id res chain seq x y z
N MET A 1 11.22 16.11 -13.43
CA MET A 1 11.53 15.08 -14.44
C MET A 1 10.56 13.90 -14.29
N THR A 2 9.32 13.98 -14.77
CA THR A 2 8.30 12.93 -14.52
C THR A 2 7.16 12.74 -15.57
N PRO A 3 6.96 13.55 -16.63
CA PRO A 3 5.80 13.33 -17.52
C PRO A 3 6.00 12.13 -18.45
N VAL A 4 7.23 11.87 -18.88
CA VAL A 4 7.55 10.76 -19.80
C VAL A 4 7.41 9.41 -19.11
N ALA A 5 7.83 9.28 -17.86
CA ALA A 5 7.71 8.05 -17.08
C ALA A 5 6.24 7.67 -16.83
N GLY A 6 5.40 8.65 -16.48
CA GLY A 6 3.95 8.44 -16.34
C GLY A 6 3.28 8.05 -17.66
N GLY A 7 3.68 8.69 -18.77
CA GLY A 7 3.18 8.35 -20.11
C GLY A 7 3.52 6.93 -20.54
N LEU A 8 4.76 6.48 -20.32
CA LEU A 8 5.19 5.11 -20.63
C LEU A 8 4.44 4.07 -19.79
N ALA A 9 4.25 4.34 -18.48
CA ALA A 9 3.48 3.46 -17.61
C ALA A 9 2.01 3.35 -18.05
N ALA A 10 1.38 4.46 -18.46
CA ALA A 10 0.01 4.47 -18.97
C ALA A 10 -0.13 3.66 -20.27
N LEU A 11 0.82 3.80 -21.20
CA LEU A 11 0.85 3.03 -22.44
C LEU A 11 1.07 1.53 -22.18
N ALA A 12 1.97 1.18 -21.25
CA ALA A 12 2.22 -0.20 -20.86
C ALA A 12 0.98 -0.85 -20.21
N ALA A 13 0.29 -0.13 -19.32
CA ALA A 13 -0.96 -0.57 -18.71
C ALA A 13 -2.06 -0.80 -19.76
N LEU A 14 -2.22 0.14 -20.71
CA LEU A 14 -3.19 0.03 -21.80
C LEU A 14 -2.91 -1.18 -22.72
N ALA A 15 -1.65 -1.36 -23.12
CA ALA A 15 -1.23 -2.48 -23.96
C ALA A 15 -1.47 -3.83 -23.25
N THR A 16 -1.12 -3.91 -21.97
CA THR A 16 -1.31 -5.10 -21.14
C THR A 16 -2.79 -5.42 -20.97
N GLY A 17 -3.63 -4.43 -20.62
CA GLY A 17 -5.07 -4.59 -20.51
C GLY A 17 -5.73 -5.07 -21.81
N ARG A 18 -5.32 -4.51 -22.96
CA ARG A 18 -5.81 -4.97 -24.28
C ARG A 18 -5.42 -6.41 -24.59
N ARG A 19 -4.21 -6.82 -24.23
CA ARG A 19 -3.74 -8.19 -24.44
C ARG A 19 -4.49 -9.19 -23.56
N LEU A 20 -4.68 -8.85 -22.28
CA LEU A 20 -5.48 -9.66 -21.34
C LEU A 20 -6.94 -9.79 -21.80
N ALA A 21 -7.57 -8.69 -22.22
CA ALA A 21 -8.95 -8.72 -22.71
C ALA A 21 -9.14 -9.60 -23.96
N ARG A 22 -8.11 -9.73 -24.82
CA ARG A 22 -8.20 -10.49 -26.07
C ARG A 22 -7.73 -11.93 -25.95
N HIS A 23 -6.71 -12.20 -25.14
CA HIS A 23 -6.02 -13.49 -25.14
C HIS A 23 -6.01 -14.21 -23.78
N ALA A 24 -6.49 -13.58 -22.70
CA ALA A 24 -6.52 -14.27 -21.42
C ALA A 24 -7.56 -15.41 -21.41
N PRO A 25 -7.29 -16.52 -20.71
CA PRO A 25 -8.27 -17.56 -20.44
C PRO A 25 -9.52 -17.00 -19.76
N THR A 26 -10.69 -17.61 -19.99
CA THR A 26 -11.99 -17.13 -19.48
C THR A 26 -11.99 -16.93 -17.96
N ALA A 27 -11.37 -17.85 -17.21
CA ALA A 27 -11.22 -17.74 -15.76
C ALA A 27 -10.46 -16.47 -15.34
N VAL A 28 -9.38 -16.12 -16.06
CA VAL A 28 -8.60 -14.91 -15.78
C VAL A 28 -9.42 -13.66 -16.07
N ARG A 29 -10.24 -13.66 -17.13
CA ARG A 29 -11.13 -12.52 -17.44
C ARG A 29 -12.21 -12.31 -16.38
N LEU A 30 -12.74 -13.41 -15.84
CA LEU A 30 -13.73 -13.36 -14.76
C LEU A 30 -13.15 -12.79 -13.46
N CYS A 31 -11.90 -13.13 -13.14
CA CYS A 31 -11.23 -12.62 -11.93
C CYS A 31 -10.59 -11.23 -12.11
N LEU A 32 -10.34 -10.81 -13.36
CA LEU A 32 -9.67 -9.55 -13.68
C LEU A 32 -10.29 -8.31 -13.01
N PRO A 33 -11.62 -8.07 -13.02
CA PRO A 33 -12.19 -6.89 -12.36
C PRO A 33 -11.94 -6.92 -10.85
N THR A 34 -12.11 -8.07 -10.20
CA THR A 34 -11.85 -8.23 -8.76
C THR A 34 -10.38 -7.96 -8.42
N LEU A 35 -9.46 -8.53 -9.19
CA LEU A 35 -8.02 -8.32 -9.00
C LEU A 35 -7.65 -6.85 -9.19
N LEU A 36 -8.24 -6.16 -10.16
CA LEU A 36 -7.98 -4.76 -10.42
C LEU A 36 -8.47 -3.88 -9.27
N VAL A 37 -9.67 -4.15 -8.75
CA VAL A 37 -10.21 -3.47 -7.56
C VAL A 37 -9.28 -3.69 -6.36
N LEU A 38 -8.93 -4.94 -6.05
CA LEU A 38 -8.04 -5.26 -4.92
C LEU A 38 -6.69 -4.55 -5.03
N THR A 39 -6.09 -4.56 -6.22
CA THR A 39 -4.78 -3.94 -6.47
C THR A 39 -4.84 -2.42 -6.29
N VAL A 40 -5.86 -1.77 -6.86
CA VAL A 40 -6.05 -0.31 -6.73
C VAL A 40 -6.32 0.06 -5.27
N THR A 41 -7.16 -0.70 -4.56
CA THR A 41 -7.44 -0.46 -3.14
C THR A 41 -6.19 -0.62 -2.28
N LEU A 42 -5.39 -1.67 -2.50
CA LEU A 42 -4.13 -1.88 -1.78
C LEU A 42 -3.12 -0.77 -2.03
N LEU A 43 -2.94 -0.38 -3.30
CA LEU A 43 -2.04 0.72 -3.66
C LEU A 43 -2.49 2.04 -3.06
N LEU A 44 -3.80 2.33 -3.08
CA LEU A 44 -4.34 3.54 -2.50
C LEU A 44 -4.18 3.55 -0.97
N ALA A 45 -4.50 2.44 -0.30
CA ALA A 45 -4.31 2.31 1.14
C ALA A 45 -2.84 2.49 1.53
N TRP A 46 -1.94 1.84 0.79
CA TRP A 46 -0.50 1.99 0.97
C TRP A 46 -0.03 3.44 0.76
N TRP A 47 -0.47 4.08 -0.32
CA TRP A 47 -0.16 5.48 -0.59
C TRP A 47 -0.63 6.36 0.55
N LEU A 48 -1.91 6.26 0.94
CA LEU A 48 -2.49 7.07 2.02
C LEU A 48 -1.71 6.90 3.31
N PHE A 49 -1.39 5.65 3.69
CA PHE A 49 -0.54 5.36 4.83
C PHE A 49 0.84 6.02 4.70
N ALA A 50 1.49 5.93 3.54
CA ALA A 50 2.82 6.47 3.33
C ALA A 50 2.86 8.02 3.29
N THR A 51 1.79 8.67 2.82
CA THR A 51 1.77 10.13 2.62
C THR A 51 1.07 10.90 3.73
N ILE A 52 -0.03 10.36 4.27
CA ILE A 52 -0.82 11.00 5.33
C ILE A 52 -0.35 10.49 6.69
N GLY A 53 0.27 9.32 6.75
CA GLY A 53 0.62 8.66 7.99
C GLY A 53 -0.60 7.97 8.62
N THR A 54 -0.47 7.68 9.90
CA THR A 54 -1.55 7.16 10.75
C THR A 54 -2.57 8.26 11.11
N LEU A 55 -3.74 7.90 11.66
CA LEU A 55 -4.74 8.89 12.11
C LEU A 55 -4.08 9.94 13.01
N ASN A 56 -4.58 11.18 13.01
CA ASN A 56 -4.01 12.33 13.72
C ASN A 56 -3.56 12.07 15.17
N ASP A 57 -4.19 11.11 15.87
CA ASP A 57 -3.89 10.76 17.26
C ASP A 57 -2.82 9.67 17.44
N TYR A 58 -2.30 9.13 16.35
CA TYR A 58 -1.16 8.22 16.32
C TYR A 58 -0.06 8.90 15.51
N PRO A 59 0.81 9.73 16.12
CA PRO A 59 1.99 10.16 15.42
C PRO A 59 2.79 8.90 15.05
N GLY A 60 3.16 8.77 13.76
CA GLY A 60 4.06 7.70 13.30
C GLY A 60 5.46 7.76 13.94
N ASP A 61 5.67 8.73 14.82
CA ASP A 61 6.78 8.78 15.75
C ASP A 61 6.54 7.70 16.82
N SER A 62 7.18 6.55 16.64
CA SER A 62 7.25 5.48 17.63
C SER A 62 8.21 5.86 18.77
N GLY A 63 8.11 7.12 19.22
CA GLY A 63 8.88 7.69 20.30
C GLY A 63 8.85 6.77 21.52
N ARG A 64 9.84 6.95 22.40
CA ARG A 64 9.99 6.15 23.62
C ARG A 64 8.65 5.97 24.33
N CYS A 65 8.34 4.73 24.69
CA CYS A 65 7.13 4.43 25.43
C CYS A 65 7.19 5.23 26.74
N PRO A 66 6.16 6.01 27.10
CA PRO A 66 6.16 6.69 28.38
C PRO A 66 6.25 5.65 29.49
N THR A 67 6.91 5.97 30.59
CA THR A 67 7.15 5.01 31.70
C THR A 67 5.85 4.44 32.26
N SER A 68 4.73 5.15 32.09
CA SER A 68 3.37 4.68 32.43
C SER A 68 2.85 3.55 31.57
N ASN A 69 3.45 3.31 30.39
CA ASN A 69 3.07 2.25 29.44
C ASN A 69 4.03 1.04 29.50
N ILE A 70 4.97 1.03 30.45
CA ILE A 70 5.88 -0.07 30.72
C ILE A 70 5.24 -0.98 31.78
N PRO A 71 4.77 -2.20 31.46
CA PRO A 71 4.32 -3.17 32.44
C PRO A 71 5.32 -3.36 33.58
N PRO A 72 4.86 -3.54 34.83
CA PRO A 72 5.73 -3.64 36.01
C PRO A 72 6.72 -4.82 35.95
N GLN A 73 6.42 -5.85 35.15
CA GLN A 73 7.31 -6.99 34.91
C GLN A 73 8.39 -6.76 33.84
N TRP A 74 8.52 -5.57 33.26
CA TRP A 74 9.51 -5.29 32.22
C TRP A 74 10.94 -5.32 32.81
N PRO A 75 11.89 -6.08 32.22
CA PRO A 75 13.26 -6.09 32.68
C PRO A 75 13.95 -4.72 32.61
N THR A 76 14.71 -4.36 33.66
CA THR A 76 15.36 -3.04 33.81
C THR A 76 16.46 -2.72 32.80
N TRP A 77 16.92 -3.71 32.04
CA TRP A 77 17.95 -3.54 31.01
C TRP A 77 17.39 -3.18 29.63
N ILE A 78 16.07 -3.19 29.45
CA ILE A 78 15.43 -2.74 28.22
C ILE A 78 15.21 -1.22 28.31
N PRO A 79 15.78 -0.42 27.40
CA PRO A 79 15.61 1.02 27.43
C PRO A 79 14.15 1.40 27.16
N ALA A 80 13.64 2.34 27.96
CA ALA A 80 12.38 3.04 27.72
C ALA A 80 12.46 3.93 26.48
#